data_AF-H0YF42-F1
#
_entry.id   AF-H0YF42-F1
#
_cell.length_a   1.000
_cell.length_b   1.000
_cell.length_c   1.000
_cell.angle_alpha   90.00
_cell.angle_beta   90.00
_cell.angle_gamma   90.00
#
_symmetry.space_group_name_H-M   'P 1'
#
loop_
_entity.id
_entity.type
_entity.pdbx_description
1 polymer ?
#
loop_
_entity_poly.entity_id
_entity_poly.type
_entity_poly.pdbx_seq_one_letter_code
_entity_poly.pdbx_strand_id
1 'polypeptide(L)'
;IIKKWSIPCPLTLNYVEKGFQSAYALPTMAFSFLCHTSILPIYCELQSPSKKRMQNVTNTAIALSFLIYFISALFGYLTFYDKVESELLKGYSKYLSHDVVVMTVKLCILFAVLLTVPLIHFPARKAVTMMFFSNFPFSWIRHFLITLALNIIIVLLAIYVPDIRNVFGVVGASTSTCLIFIFPGLFYLKLSREDFLSWKKLGAFVLLIFGILVGNFSLALIIFDWINK
;
A
#
# COMPACT_ATOMS: atom_id res chain seq x y z
N ILE A 1 -54.52 -16.69 -13.62
CA ILE A 1 -53.23 -16.78 -14.34
C ILE A 1 -52.18 -16.06 -13.49
N ILE A 2 -51.55 -16.78 -12.56
CA ILE A 2 -50.50 -16.23 -11.67
C ILE A 2 -49.16 -16.44 -12.38
N LYS A 3 -48.55 -15.35 -12.87
CA LYS A 3 -47.20 -15.41 -13.46
C LYS A 3 -46.19 -15.62 -12.33
N LYS A 4 -45.69 -16.85 -12.25
CA LYS A 4 -44.57 -17.27 -11.41
C LYS A 4 -43.29 -16.63 -11.98
N TRP A 5 -42.84 -15.53 -11.37
CA TRP A 5 -41.52 -14.98 -11.61
C TRP A 5 -40.48 -15.85 -10.91
N SER A 6 -40.02 -16.90 -11.59
CA SER A 6 -38.81 -17.60 -11.21
C SER A 6 -37.64 -16.68 -11.52
N ILE A 7 -37.11 -15.99 -10.52
CA ILE A 7 -35.82 -15.30 -10.60
C ILE A 7 -34.76 -16.43 -10.57
N PRO A 8 -33.97 -16.65 -11.63
CA PRO A 8 -32.85 -17.57 -11.54
C PRO A 8 -31.83 -16.94 -10.57
N CYS A 9 -31.63 -17.56 -9.41
CA CYS A 9 -30.64 -17.11 -8.43
C CYS A 9 -29.21 -17.26 -9.00
N PRO A 10 -28.43 -16.19 -9.18
CA PRO A 10 -26.98 -16.24 -9.31
C PRO A 10 -26.32 -15.92 -7.95
N LEU A 11 -26.98 -16.28 -6.84
CA LEU A 11 -26.62 -15.76 -5.52
C LEU A 11 -25.36 -16.39 -4.92
N THR A 12 -24.98 -17.62 -5.28
CA THR A 12 -23.79 -18.27 -4.69
C THR A 12 -22.47 -17.77 -5.29
N LEU A 13 -22.45 -17.39 -6.57
CA LEU A 13 -21.24 -16.91 -7.25
C LEU A 13 -20.87 -15.47 -6.81
N ASN A 14 -21.88 -14.59 -6.67
CA ASN A 14 -21.67 -13.19 -6.30
C ASN A 14 -21.11 -12.99 -4.87
N TYR A 15 -21.41 -13.87 -3.91
CA TYR A 15 -20.84 -13.75 -2.56
C TYR A 15 -19.38 -14.18 -2.48
N VAL A 16 -19.03 -15.25 -3.20
CA VAL A 16 -17.64 -15.73 -3.29
C VAL A 16 -16.77 -14.71 -4.04
N GLU A 17 -17.28 -14.17 -5.15
CA GLU A 17 -16.61 -13.13 -5.95
C GLU A 17 -16.45 -11.80 -5.19
N LYS A 18 -17.46 -11.38 -4.40
CA LYS A 18 -17.33 -10.25 -3.45
C LYS A 18 -16.33 -10.54 -2.33
N GLY A 19 -16.24 -11.79 -1.88
CA GLY A 19 -15.23 -12.24 -0.91
C GLY A 19 -13.81 -12.02 -1.44
N PHE A 20 -13.54 -12.40 -2.69
CA PHE A 20 -12.23 -12.19 -3.31
C PHE A 20 -11.89 -10.71 -3.49
N GLN A 21 -12.85 -9.87 -3.89
CA GLN A 21 -12.58 -8.42 -3.99
C GLN A 21 -12.27 -7.78 -2.63
N SER A 22 -12.90 -8.25 -1.55
CA SER A 22 -12.59 -7.78 -0.20
C SER A 22 -11.18 -8.17 0.27
N ALA A 23 -10.59 -9.24 -0.29
CA ALA A 23 -9.23 -9.69 0.04
C ALA A 23 -8.14 -8.68 -0.38
N TYR A 24 -8.41 -7.85 -1.39
CA TYR A 24 -7.50 -6.78 -1.81
C TYR A 24 -7.58 -5.55 -0.89
N ALA A 25 -8.65 -5.39 -0.11
CA ALA A 25 -8.90 -4.17 0.67
C ALA A 25 -7.91 -4.01 1.84
N LEU A 26 -7.70 -5.06 2.65
CA LEU A 26 -6.77 -5.01 3.79
C LEU A 26 -5.32 -4.73 3.36
N PRO A 27 -4.74 -5.45 2.37
CA PRO A 27 -3.44 -5.13 1.79
C PRO A 27 -3.32 -3.71 1.25
N THR A 28 -4.33 -3.25 0.51
CA THR A 28 -4.32 -1.92 -0.11
C THR A 28 -4.37 -0.83 0.96
N MET A 29 -5.18 -1.01 2.01
CA MET A 29 -5.19 -0.11 3.16
C MET A 29 -3.84 -0.12 3.89
N ALA A 30 -3.25 -1.30 4.15
CA ALA A 30 -1.93 -1.39 4.77
C ALA A 30 -0.87 -0.66 3.95
N PHE A 31 -0.88 -0.82 2.62
CA PHE A 31 0.00 -0.08 1.72
C PHE A 31 -0.24 1.43 1.74
N SER A 32 -1.49 1.89 1.81
CA SER A 32 -1.82 3.33 1.85
C SER A 32 -1.26 4.05 3.08
N PHE A 33 -1.13 3.36 4.21
CA PHE A 33 -0.56 3.89 5.44
C PHE A 33 0.93 3.56 5.61
N LEU A 34 1.58 2.99 4.58
CA LEU A 34 3.00 2.68 4.61
C LEU A 34 3.86 3.94 4.46
N CYS A 35 4.21 4.57 5.59
CA CYS A 35 5.12 5.72 5.62
C CYS A 35 6.52 5.40 6.17
N HIS A 36 6.75 4.16 6.61
CA HIS A 36 7.92 3.76 7.40
C HIS A 36 9.28 4.02 6.73
N THR A 37 9.35 3.94 5.39
CA THR A 37 10.59 4.13 4.63
C THR A 37 11.09 5.58 4.66
N SER A 38 10.19 6.54 4.88
CA SER A 38 10.51 7.98 4.91
C SER A 38 10.70 8.54 6.32
N ILE A 39 10.37 7.77 7.36
CA ILE A 39 10.46 8.20 8.77
C ILE A 39 11.90 8.59 9.14
N LEU A 40 12.90 7.82 8.71
CA LEU A 40 14.30 8.06 9.09
C LEU A 40 14.86 9.37 8.49
N PRO A 41 14.74 9.64 7.17
CA PRO A 41 15.08 10.95 6.62
C PRO A 41 14.38 12.12 7.33
N ILE A 42 13.06 12.00 7.56
CA ILE A 42 12.28 13.05 8.24
C ILE A 42 12.79 13.29 9.66
N TYR A 43 13.16 12.22 10.38
CA TYR A 43 13.69 12.33 11.73
C TYR A 43 15.05 13.06 11.76
N CYS A 44 15.91 12.82 10.78
CA CYS A 44 17.21 13.48 10.68
C CYS A 44 17.11 14.98 10.37
N GLU A 45 16.10 15.38 9.59
CA GLU A 45 15.85 16.79 9.23
C GLU A 45 15.01 17.54 10.28
N LEU A 46 14.44 16.83 11.27
CA LEU A 46 13.60 17.43 12.29
C LEU A 46 14.42 18.29 13.24
N GLN A 47 14.08 19.57 13.36
CA GLN A 47 14.73 20.50 14.28
C GLN A 47 14.66 19.99 15.73
N SER A 48 15.81 19.73 16.36
CA SER A 48 15.97 19.13 17.69
C SER A 48 15.17 17.81 17.85
N PRO A 49 15.65 16.72 17.22
CA PRO A 49 14.89 15.49 17.07
C PRO A 49 14.74 14.75 18.40
N SER A 50 13.51 14.35 18.75
CA SER A 50 13.23 13.53 19.93
C SER A 50 12.11 12.53 19.64
N LYS A 51 12.08 11.42 20.38
CA LYS A 51 11.08 10.36 20.20
C LYS A 51 9.64 10.90 20.30
N LYS A 52 9.39 11.75 21.30
CA LYS A 52 8.07 12.37 21.53
C LYS A 52 7.66 13.29 20.38
N ARG A 53 8.58 14.10 19.88
CA ARG A 53 8.29 15.02 18.76
C ARG A 53 8.04 14.27 17.47
N MET A 54 8.85 13.25 17.16
CA MET A 54 8.64 12.41 16.00
C MET A 54 7.30 11.65 16.06
N GLN A 55 6.92 11.16 17.25
CA GLN A 55 5.62 10.53 17.46
C GLN A 55 4.46 11.50 17.20
N ASN A 56 4.56 12.74 17.68
CA ASN A 56 3.54 13.76 17.41
C ASN A 56 3.42 14.06 15.92
N VAL A 57 4.54 14.26 15.22
CA VAL A 57 4.56 14.48 13.76
C VAL A 57 3.90 13.30 13.04
N THR A 58 4.25 12.07 13.41
CA THR A 58 3.70 10.85 12.81
C THR A 58 2.20 10.72 13.09
N ASN A 59 1.75 10.94 14.32
CA ASN A 59 0.34 10.86 14.69
C ASN A 59 -0.51 11.89 13.95
N THR A 60 -0.04 13.14 13.87
CA THR A 60 -0.73 14.20 13.13
C THR A 60 -0.79 13.88 11.64
N ALA A 61 0.31 13.37 11.05
CA ALA A 61 0.34 12.99 9.63
C ALA A 61 -0.60 11.82 9.31
N ILE A 62 -0.62 10.78 10.14
CA ILE A 62 -1.53 9.62 9.96
C ILE A 62 -2.99 10.05 10.13
N ALA A 63 -3.31 10.86 11.15
CA ALA A 63 -4.68 11.35 11.37
C ALA A 63 -5.19 12.20 10.20
N LEU A 64 -4.35 13.09 9.67
CA LEU A 64 -4.70 13.90 8.51
C LEU A 64 -4.88 13.03 7.24
N SER A 65 -3.99 12.07 7.02
CA SER A 65 -4.08 11.14 5.89
C SER A 65 -5.36 10.30 5.96
N PHE A 66 -5.69 9.79 7.16
CA PHE A 66 -6.93 9.06 7.38
C PHE A 66 -8.17 9.89 7.04
N LEU A 67 -8.22 11.15 7.49
CA LEU A 67 -9.34 12.06 7.19
C LEU A 67 -9.52 12.26 5.68
N ILE A 68 -8.42 12.56 4.98
CA ILE A 68 -8.43 12.80 3.54
C ILE A 68 -8.86 11.53 2.78
N TYR A 69 -8.30 10.37 3.14
CA TYR A 69 -8.66 9.09 2.52
C TYR A 69 -10.11 8.71 2.80
N PHE A 70 -10.59 8.92 4.03
CA PHE A 70 -11.98 8.63 4.39
C PHE A 70 -12.97 9.50 3.61
N ILE A 71 -12.76 10.81 3.54
CA ILE A 71 -13.60 11.73 2.77
C ILE A 71 -13.58 11.35 1.28
N SER A 72 -12.39 11.09 0.72
CA SER A 72 -12.24 10.72 -0.68
C SER A 72 -12.92 9.39 -1.01
N ALA A 73 -12.77 8.39 -0.13
CA ALA A 73 -13.41 7.09 -0.29
C ALA A 73 -14.94 7.16 -0.15
N LEU A 74 -15.45 7.96 0.81
CA LEU A 74 -16.87 8.14 1.03
C LEU A 74 -17.55 8.77 -0.19
N PHE A 75 -17.06 9.93 -0.65
CA PHE A 75 -17.64 10.61 -1.81
C PHE A 75 -17.37 9.86 -3.12
N GLY A 76 -16.22 9.20 -3.25
CA GLY A 76 -15.90 8.34 -4.38
C GLY A 76 -16.88 7.17 -4.51
N TYR A 77 -17.22 6.52 -3.38
CA TYR A 77 -18.22 5.46 -3.35
C TYR A 77 -19.63 5.99 -3.62
N LEU A 78 -20.04 7.09 -2.98
CA LEU A 78 -21.38 7.68 -3.17
C LEU A 78 -21.63 8.14 -4.61
N THR A 79 -20.59 8.41 -5.39
CA THR A 79 -20.75 8.82 -6.80
C THR A 79 -21.14 7.64 -7.71
N PHE A 80 -20.57 6.45 -7.51
CA PHE A 80 -20.73 5.31 -8.43
C PHE A 80 -21.47 4.11 -7.84
N TYR A 81 -21.64 4.07 -6.52
CA TYR A 81 -22.24 2.96 -5.76
C TYR A 81 -21.65 1.60 -6.17
N ASP A 82 -22.47 0.66 -6.64
CA ASP A 82 -22.04 -0.70 -7.01
C ASP A 82 -21.15 -0.76 -8.27
N LYS A 83 -20.90 0.37 -8.95
CA LYS A 83 -20.13 0.46 -10.21
C LYS A 83 -18.75 1.11 -10.04
N VAL A 84 -18.17 1.06 -8.85
CA VAL A 84 -16.82 1.61 -8.61
C VAL A 84 -15.76 0.75 -9.30
N GLU A 85 -15.02 1.38 -10.22
CA GLU A 85 -13.87 0.78 -10.91
C GLU A 85 -12.66 0.63 -9.96
N SER A 86 -11.68 -0.23 -10.29
CA SER A 86 -10.43 -0.36 -9.53
C SER A 86 -9.62 0.93 -9.44
N GLU A 87 -9.77 1.79 -10.43
CA GLU A 87 -9.21 3.13 -10.48
C GLU A 87 -10.35 4.16 -10.57
N LEU A 88 -10.51 4.97 -9.53
CA LEU A 88 -11.60 5.94 -9.42
C LEU A 88 -11.61 6.93 -10.61
N LEU A 89 -10.44 7.41 -11.02
CA LEU A 89 -10.27 8.36 -12.13
C LEU A 89 -10.65 7.76 -13.48
N LYS A 90 -10.45 6.45 -13.66
CA LYS A 90 -10.89 5.74 -14.86
C LYS A 90 -12.42 5.74 -14.95
N GLY A 91 -13.09 5.55 -13.82
CA GLY A 91 -14.54 5.71 -13.68
C GLY A 91 -15.01 7.10 -14.13
N TYR A 92 -14.47 8.16 -13.51
CA TYR A 92 -14.82 9.55 -13.90
C TYR A 92 -14.51 9.85 -15.37
N SER A 93 -13.40 9.34 -15.91
CA SER A 93 -13.04 9.54 -17.31
C SER A 93 -14.00 8.87 -18.31
N LYS A 94 -14.63 7.77 -17.91
CA LYS A 94 -15.58 7.03 -18.74
C LYS A 94 -16.92 7.77 -18.86
N TYR A 95 -17.37 8.38 -17.76
CA TYR A 95 -18.64 9.11 -17.70
C TYR A 95 -18.50 10.60 -18.07
N LEU A 96 -17.33 11.20 -17.86
CA LEU A 96 -17.06 12.63 -17.99
C LEU A 96 -15.77 12.89 -18.81
N SER A 97 -15.72 12.35 -20.02
CA SER A 97 -14.48 12.25 -20.82
C SER A 97 -13.85 13.58 -21.25
N HIS A 98 -14.62 14.66 -21.35
CA HIS A 98 -14.16 15.98 -21.81
C HIS A 98 -14.30 17.09 -20.76
N ASP A 99 -14.49 16.73 -19.49
CA ASP A 99 -14.63 17.74 -18.45
C ASP A 99 -13.27 18.30 -18.04
N VAL A 100 -13.14 19.62 -18.10
CA VAL A 100 -11.92 20.36 -17.76
C VAL A 100 -11.50 20.10 -16.31
N VAL A 101 -12.46 19.86 -15.40
CA VAL A 101 -12.19 19.57 -13.99
C VAL A 101 -11.46 18.23 -13.84
N VAL A 102 -11.97 17.18 -14.47
CA VAL A 102 -11.36 15.83 -14.40
C VAL A 102 -9.98 15.82 -15.05
N MET A 103 -9.81 16.52 -16.16
CA MET A 103 -8.50 16.69 -16.80
C MET A 103 -7.50 17.40 -15.89
N THR A 104 -7.93 18.49 -15.24
CA THR A 104 -7.09 19.25 -14.30
C THR A 104 -6.66 18.38 -13.12
N VAL A 105 -7.58 17.62 -12.51
CA VAL A 105 -7.26 16.70 -11.40
C VAL A 105 -6.23 15.65 -11.83
N LYS A 106 -6.38 15.06 -13.03
CA LYS A 106 -5.40 14.08 -13.56
C LYS A 106 -4.01 14.70 -13.72
N LEU A 107 -3.92 15.92 -14.25
CA LEU A 107 -2.64 16.61 -14.40
C LEU A 107 -2.00 16.91 -13.04
N CYS A 108 -2.78 17.35 -12.06
CA CYS A 108 -2.30 17.58 -10.70
C CYS A 108 -1.77 16.29 -10.05
N ILE A 109 -2.47 15.17 -10.22
CA ILE A 109 -2.05 13.86 -9.69
C ILE A 109 -0.79 13.39 -10.40
N LEU A 110 -0.71 13.52 -11.73
CA LEU A 110 0.49 13.18 -12.49
C LEU A 110 1.70 13.97 -11.99
N PHE A 111 1.54 15.29 -11.80
CA PHE A 111 2.60 16.15 -11.28
C PHE A 111 3.00 15.77 -9.85
N ALA A 112 2.04 15.50 -8.97
CA ALA A 112 2.31 15.05 -7.61
C ALA A 112 3.08 13.70 -7.60
N VAL A 113 2.66 12.74 -8.42
CA VAL A 113 3.35 11.45 -8.55
C VAL A 113 4.78 11.66 -9.05
N LEU A 114 5.00 12.52 -10.07
CA LEU A 114 6.34 12.84 -10.55
C LEU A 114 7.25 13.41 -9.45
N LEU A 115 6.74 14.28 -8.58
CA LEU A 115 7.50 14.83 -7.45
C LEU A 115 7.78 13.79 -6.34
N THR A 116 6.94 12.78 -6.20
CA THR A 116 7.14 11.71 -5.20
C THR A 116 8.15 10.65 -5.63
N VAL A 117 8.35 10.44 -6.95
CA VAL A 117 9.30 9.45 -7.49
C VAL A 117 10.73 9.65 -6.95
N PRO A 118 11.34 10.86 -6.97
CA PRO A 118 12.66 11.10 -6.39
C PRO A 118 12.74 10.80 -4.89
N LEU A 119 11.68 11.14 -4.14
CA LEU A 119 11.62 10.95 -2.70
C LEU A 119 11.64 9.46 -2.33
N ILE A 120 11.00 8.60 -3.12
CA ILE A 120 10.96 7.14 -2.90
C ILE A 120 12.23 6.46 -3.43
N HIS A 121 12.80 6.96 -4.54
CA HIS A 121 14.05 6.42 -5.10
C HIS A 121 15.25 6.63 -4.18
N PHE A 122 15.27 7.71 -3.39
CA PHE A 122 16.35 8.00 -2.45
C PHE A 122 16.57 6.87 -1.40
N PRO A 123 15.56 6.50 -0.57
CA PRO A 123 15.72 5.40 0.39
C PRO A 123 15.89 4.05 -0.30
N ALA A 124 15.24 3.81 -1.45
CA ALA A 124 15.40 2.56 -2.20
C ALA A 124 16.86 2.33 -2.64
N ARG A 125 17.49 3.34 -3.24
CA ARG A 125 18.91 3.29 -3.62
C ARG A 125 19.83 3.15 -2.41
N LYS A 126 19.53 3.85 -1.31
CA LYS A 126 20.29 3.75 -0.06
C LYS A 126 20.24 2.32 0.49
N ALA A 127 19.07 1.68 0.48
CA ALA A 127 18.89 0.29 0.90
C ALA A 127 19.70 -0.69 0.02
N VAL A 128 19.63 -0.57 -1.30
CA VAL A 128 20.42 -1.40 -2.24
C VAL A 128 21.92 -1.23 -2.01
N THR A 129 22.37 0.02 -1.86
CA THR A 129 23.79 0.32 -1.63
C THR A 129 24.26 -0.25 -0.29
N MET A 130 23.45 -0.15 0.76
CA MET A 130 23.78 -0.69 2.08
C MET A 130 23.78 -2.22 2.11
N MET A 131 22.92 -2.87 1.32
CA MET A 131 22.83 -4.34 1.27
C MET A 131 23.98 -4.98 0.48
N PHE A 132 24.36 -4.40 -0.66
CA PHE A 132 25.35 -5.01 -1.57
C PHE A 132 26.72 -4.33 -1.58
N PHE A 133 26.78 -3.04 -1.23
CA PHE A 133 27.97 -2.21 -1.45
C PHE A 133 28.38 -1.40 -0.21
N SER A 134 28.01 -1.84 1.00
CA SER A 134 28.27 -1.12 2.26
C SER A 134 29.74 -0.74 2.47
N ASN A 135 30.66 -1.59 2.02
CA ASN A 135 32.10 -1.42 2.23
C ASN A 135 32.82 -0.65 1.12
N PHE A 136 32.13 -0.23 0.05
CA PHE A 136 32.74 0.44 -1.09
C PHE A 136 32.54 1.96 -1.05
N PRO A 137 33.57 2.75 -1.40
CA PRO A 137 33.45 4.21 -1.46
C PRO A 137 32.43 4.63 -2.52
N PHE A 138 31.87 5.82 -2.37
CA PHE A 138 30.89 6.38 -3.30
C PHE A 138 31.46 6.45 -4.74
N SER A 139 30.62 6.09 -5.72
CA SER A 139 30.95 6.18 -7.15
C SER A 139 29.72 6.62 -7.93
N TRP A 140 29.89 7.63 -8.78
CA TRP A 140 28.84 8.15 -9.66
C TRP A 140 28.32 7.11 -10.65
N ILE A 141 29.20 6.25 -11.17
CA ILE A 141 28.81 5.18 -12.10
C ILE A 141 27.88 4.20 -11.40
N ARG A 142 28.25 3.74 -10.19
CA ARG A 142 27.40 2.85 -9.40
C ARG A 142 26.08 3.51 -9.03
N HIS A 143 26.10 4.80 -8.69
CA HIS A 143 24.89 5.56 -8.40
C HIS A 143 23.92 5.55 -9.59
N PHE A 144 24.43 5.88 -10.78
CA PHE A 144 23.64 5.89 -12.01
C PHE A 144 23.12 4.50 -12.37
N LEU A 145 23.97 3.46 -12.32
CA LEU A 145 23.59 2.09 -12.65
C LEU A 145 22.50 1.54 -11.72
N ILE A 146 22.57 1.80 -10.41
CA ILE A 146 21.53 1.37 -9.47
C ILE A 146 20.20 2.06 -9.79
N THR A 147 20.22 3.37 -10.03
CA THR A 147 18.99 4.11 -10.36
C THR A 147 18.41 3.65 -11.70
N LEU A 148 19.25 3.39 -12.71
CA LEU A 148 18.82 2.86 -13.99
C LEU A 148 18.18 1.47 -13.84
N ALA A 149 18.81 0.57 -13.09
CA ALA A 149 18.28 -0.77 -12.83
C ALA A 149 16.92 -0.73 -12.10
N LEU A 150 16.78 0.12 -11.07
CA LEU A 150 15.50 0.31 -10.37
C LEU A 150 14.40 0.80 -11.32
N ASN A 151 14.69 1.78 -12.18
CA ASN A 151 13.72 2.29 -13.15
C ASN A 151 13.33 1.24 -14.19
N ILE A 152 14.28 0.46 -14.70
CA ILE A 152 14.00 -0.63 -15.65
C ILE A 152 13.01 -1.62 -15.03
N ILE A 153 13.23 -2.04 -13.77
CA ILE A 153 12.34 -2.98 -13.08
C ILE A 153 10.92 -2.39 -12.94
N ILE A 154 10.81 -1.12 -12.54
CA ILE A 154 9.51 -0.44 -12.37
C ILE A 154 8.77 -0.34 -13.72
N VAL A 155 9.47 0.04 -14.79
CA VAL A 155 8.89 0.16 -16.14
C VAL A 155 8.45 -1.20 -16.67
N LEU A 156 9.25 -2.25 -16.50
CA LEU A 156 8.85 -3.60 -16.88
C LEU A 156 7.58 -4.03 -16.14
N LEU A 157 7.51 -3.78 -14.82
CA LEU A 157 6.33 -4.10 -14.01
C LEU A 157 5.09 -3.34 -14.52
N ALA A 158 5.24 -2.06 -14.87
CA ALA A 158 4.15 -1.26 -15.44
C ALA A 158 3.68 -1.75 -16.83
N ILE A 159 4.57 -2.30 -17.65
CA ILE A 159 4.21 -2.87 -18.96
C ILE A 159 3.48 -4.22 -18.80
N TYR A 160 3.94 -5.07 -17.88
CA TYR A 160 3.41 -6.42 -17.72
C TYR A 160 2.16 -6.51 -16.83
N VAL A 161 1.96 -5.58 -15.90
CA VAL A 161 0.82 -5.60 -14.96
C VAL A 161 -0.16 -4.46 -15.29
N PRO A 162 -1.25 -4.72 -16.03
CA PRO A 162 -2.16 -3.68 -16.52
C PRO A 162 -3.15 -3.18 -15.46
N ASP A 163 -3.29 -3.86 -14.31
CA ASP A 163 -4.20 -3.46 -13.23
C ASP A 163 -3.44 -3.05 -11.98
N ILE A 164 -3.61 -1.78 -11.58
CA ILE A 164 -2.99 -1.21 -10.39
C ILE A 164 -3.47 -1.90 -9.09
N ARG A 165 -4.69 -2.45 -9.09
CA ARG A 165 -5.24 -3.20 -7.94
C ARG A 165 -4.38 -4.42 -7.62
N ASN A 166 -3.90 -5.12 -8.65
CA ASN A 166 -3.05 -6.29 -8.48
C ASN A 166 -1.70 -5.92 -7.86
N VAL A 167 -1.11 -4.81 -8.32
CA VAL A 167 0.16 -4.30 -7.78
C VAL A 167 -0.01 -3.93 -6.31
N PHE A 168 -1.03 -3.14 -5.96
CA PHE A 168 -1.28 -2.74 -4.57
C PHE A 168 -1.68 -3.91 -3.67
N GLY A 169 -2.43 -4.88 -4.21
CA GLY A 169 -2.76 -6.11 -3.51
C GLY A 169 -1.51 -6.89 -3.10
N VAL A 170 -0.63 -7.20 -4.06
CA VAL A 170 0.58 -7.99 -3.79
C VAL A 170 1.60 -7.24 -2.96
N VAL A 171 1.91 -5.99 -3.31
CA VAL A 171 2.87 -5.17 -2.56
C VAL A 171 2.34 -4.91 -1.14
N GLY A 172 1.03 -4.67 -0.99
CA GLY A 172 0.38 -4.55 0.30
C GLY A 172 0.45 -5.82 1.13
N ALA A 173 0.14 -6.97 0.54
CA ALA A 173 0.05 -8.25 1.24
C ALA A 173 1.43 -8.80 1.64
N SER A 174 2.48 -8.39 0.93
CA SER A 174 3.87 -8.82 1.17
C SER A 174 4.68 -7.76 1.92
N THR A 175 4.99 -6.65 1.26
CA THR A 175 5.95 -5.66 1.75
C THR A 175 5.36 -4.85 2.90
N SER A 176 4.12 -4.37 2.76
CA SER A 176 3.48 -3.55 3.80
C SER A 176 3.16 -4.35 5.05
N THR A 177 2.63 -5.58 4.92
CA THR A 177 2.39 -6.48 6.07
C THR A 177 3.69 -6.79 6.82
N CYS A 178 4.79 -7.01 6.10
CA CYS A 178 6.11 -7.20 6.71
C CYS A 178 6.55 -5.96 7.52
N LEU A 179 6.46 -4.77 6.92
CA LEU A 179 6.93 -3.53 7.53
C LEU A 179 6.06 -3.05 8.69
N ILE A 180 4.74 -3.25 8.62
CA ILE A 180 3.76 -2.71 9.57
C ILE A 180 3.52 -3.67 10.74
N PHE A 181 3.45 -4.98 10.49
CA PHE A 181 3.06 -5.96 11.51
C PHE A 181 4.24 -6.84 11.94
N ILE A 182 4.95 -7.45 10.98
CA ILE A 182 5.95 -8.49 11.27
C ILE A 182 7.21 -7.89 11.88
N PHE A 183 7.84 -6.92 11.23
CA PHE A 183 9.12 -6.36 11.70
C PHE A 183 9.01 -5.64 13.05
N PRO A 184 7.99 -4.79 13.32
CA PRO A 184 7.84 -4.20 14.65
C PRO A 184 7.65 -5.26 15.74
N GLY A 185 6.85 -6.31 15.46
CA GLY A 185 6.68 -7.45 16.36
C GLY A 185 8.00 -8.18 16.63
N LEU A 186 8.74 -8.54 15.58
CA LEU A 186 10.04 -9.21 15.69
C LEU A 186 11.08 -8.38 16.44
N PHE A 187 11.20 -7.10 16.12
CA PHE A 187 12.15 -6.20 16.78
C PHE A 187 11.80 -6.03 18.27
N TYR A 188 10.52 -5.87 18.60
CA TYR A 188 10.11 -5.78 20.00
C TYR A 188 10.40 -7.07 20.77
N LEU A 189 10.04 -8.23 20.20
CA LEU A 189 10.27 -9.53 20.85
C LEU A 189 11.76 -9.83 21.08
N LYS A 190 12.62 -9.43 20.14
CA LYS A 190 14.06 -9.69 20.21
C LYS A 190 14.83 -8.68 21.06
N LEU A 191 14.37 -7.44 21.14
CA LEU A 191 15.05 -6.36 21.87
C LEU A 191 14.51 -6.17 23.30
N SER A 192 13.26 -6.53 23.56
CA SER A 192 12.66 -6.39 24.89
C SER A 192 13.24 -7.39 25.88
N ARG A 193 13.70 -6.88 27.02
CA ARG A 193 14.12 -7.67 28.19
C ARG A 193 12.97 -7.98 29.15
N GLU A 194 11.72 -7.62 28.81
CA GLU A 194 10.55 -7.96 29.60
C GLU A 194 10.27 -9.48 29.55
N ASP A 195 9.70 -10.01 30.64
CA ASP A 195 9.26 -11.41 30.73
C ASP A 195 8.28 -11.77 29.61
N PHE A 196 8.30 -13.03 29.19
CA PHE A 196 7.43 -13.54 28.11
C PHE A 196 5.93 -13.33 28.38
N LEU A 197 5.53 -13.21 29.64
CA LEU A 197 4.15 -13.01 30.06
C LEU A 197 3.73 -11.53 30.19
N SER A 198 4.61 -10.57 29.88
CA SER A 198 4.23 -9.15 29.83
C SER A 198 3.19 -8.92 28.74
N TRP A 199 2.10 -8.20 29.07
CA TRP A 199 1.04 -7.81 28.14
C TRP A 199 1.57 -7.18 26.85
N LYS A 200 2.67 -6.42 26.92
CA LYS A 200 3.27 -5.78 25.75
C LYS A 200 3.96 -6.80 24.83
N LYS A 201 4.62 -7.80 25.43
CA LYS A 201 5.32 -8.85 24.68
C LYS A 201 4.33 -9.82 24.05
N LEU A 202 3.24 -10.14 24.76
CA LEU A 202 2.09 -10.85 24.17
C LEU A 202 1.48 -10.06 23.01
N GLY A 203 1.26 -8.75 23.17
CA GLY A 203 0.77 -7.89 22.10
C GLY A 203 1.66 -7.90 20.85
N ALA A 204 2.99 -7.83 21.03
CA ALA A 204 3.94 -7.94 19.93
C ALA A 204 3.92 -9.32 19.23
N PHE A 205 3.74 -10.40 20.00
CA PHE A 205 3.59 -11.75 19.45
C PHE A 205 2.29 -11.91 18.66
N VAL A 206 1.17 -11.40 19.18
CA VAL A 206 -0.12 -11.40 18.48
C VAL A 206 -0.02 -10.58 17.18
N LEU A 207 0.62 -9.41 17.22
CA LEU A 207 0.84 -8.58 16.03
C LEU A 207 1.63 -9.31 14.95
N LEU A 208 2.67 -10.04 15.34
CA LEU A 208 3.48 -10.86 14.44
C LEU A 208 2.64 -11.96 13.76
N ILE A 209 1.92 -12.75 14.56
CA ILE A 209 1.08 -13.85 14.04
C ILE A 209 -0.03 -13.29 13.13
N PHE A 210 -0.67 -12.20 13.54
CA PHE A 210 -1.67 -11.50 12.73
C PHE A 210 -1.10 -11.06 11.38
N GLY A 211 0.08 -10.45 11.37
CA GLY A 211 0.76 -10.04 10.13
C GLY A 211 1.04 -11.21 9.18
N ILE A 212 1.52 -12.33 9.72
CA ILE A 212 1.79 -13.56 8.95
C ILE A 212 0.48 -14.11 8.37
N LEU A 213 -0.57 -14.22 9.18
CA LEU A 213 -1.87 -14.75 8.73
C LEU A 213 -2.48 -13.87 7.65
N VAL A 214 -2.59 -12.55 7.88
CA VAL A 214 -3.19 -11.61 6.92
C VAL A 214 -2.38 -11.56 5.63
N GLY A 215 -1.05 -11.52 5.71
CA GLY A 215 -0.18 -11.47 4.53
C GLY A 215 -0.31 -12.73 3.67
N ASN A 216 -0.16 -13.91 4.27
CA ASN A 216 -0.26 -15.18 3.54
C ASN A 216 -1.67 -15.44 3.01
N PHE A 217 -2.70 -15.16 3.81
CA PHE A 217 -4.09 -15.35 3.39
C PHE A 217 -4.45 -14.43 2.23
N SER A 218 -4.12 -13.13 2.31
CA SER A 218 -4.41 -12.18 1.23
C SER A 218 -3.63 -12.54 -0.03
N LEU A 219 -2.35 -12.91 0.09
CA LEU A 219 -1.53 -13.28 -1.06
C LEU A 219 -2.02 -14.57 -1.73
N ALA A 220 -2.44 -15.58 -0.96
CA ALA A 220 -3.03 -16.79 -1.48
C ALA A 220 -4.34 -16.52 -2.24
N LEU A 221 -5.21 -15.67 -1.71
CA LEU A 221 -6.46 -15.28 -2.38
C LEU A 221 -6.21 -14.50 -3.67
N ILE A 222 -5.23 -13.60 -3.69
CA ILE A 222 -4.86 -12.84 -4.90
C ILE A 222 -4.32 -13.78 -5.99
N ILE A 223 -3.44 -14.72 -5.64
CA ILE A 223 -2.92 -15.70 -6.60
C ILE A 223 -4.04 -16.60 -7.11
N PHE A 224 -4.94 -17.04 -6.23
CA PHE A 224 -6.10 -17.83 -6.63
C PHE A 224 -7.02 -17.07 -7.58
N ASP A 225 -7.29 -15.79 -7.31
CA ASP A 225 -8.03 -14.91 -8.22
C ASP A 225 -7.36 -14.82 -9.60
N TRP A 226 -6.03 -14.76 -9.67
CA TRP A 226 -5.31 -14.73 -10.94
C TRP A 226 -5.36 -16.05 -11.73
N ILE A 227 -5.35 -17.19 -11.04
CA ILE A 227 -5.39 -18.52 -11.69
C ILE A 227 -6.78 -18.79 -12.28
N ASN A 228 -7.84 -18.29 -11.65
CA ASN A 228 -9.23 -18.55 -12.08
C ASN A 228 -9.79 -17.50 -13.04
N LYS A 229 -8.95 -16.59 -13.53
CA LYS A 229 -9.32 -15.49 -14.43
C LYS A 229 -8.81 -15.75 -15.84
#